data_AF-A0A2N7QLV5-F1
#
_entry.id   AF-A0A2N7QLV5-F1
#
_cell.length_a   1.000
_cell.length_b   1.000
_cell.length_c   1.000
_cell.angle_alpha   90.00
_cell.angle_beta   90.00
_cell.angle_gamma   90.00
#
_symmetry.space_group_name_H-M   'P 1'
#
loop_
_entity.id
_entity.type
_entity.pdbx_description
1 polymer ?
#
loop_
_entity_poly.entity_id
_entity_poly.type
_entity_poly.pdbx_seq_one_letter_code
_entity_poly.pdbx_strand_id
1 'polypeptide(L)' 'MNMNFCVVDETHHELQVLCEVDRLPGRVAWRAHIYGSVSPQEELSGEAVDEDAVAGHVQAEVLDRGIFAKS' A
#
# COMPACT_ATOMS: atom_id res chain seq x y z
N MET A 1 11.77 -7.71 -1.93
CA MET A 1 10.75 -8.78 -1.86
C MET A 1 9.40 -8.16 -2.21
N ASN A 2 8.50 -8.90 -2.85
CA ASN A 2 7.18 -8.35 -3.20
C ASN A 2 6.10 -8.98 -2.32
N MET A 3 5.23 -8.14 -1.78
CA MET A 3 4.05 -8.50 -0.99
C MET A 3 2.81 -7.99 -1.70
N ASN A 4 1.81 -8.88 -1.84
CA ASN A 4 0.52 -8.54 -2.40
C ASN A 4 -0.54 -8.64 -1.30
N PHE A 5 -1.34 -7.60 -1.14
CA PHE A 5 -2.44 -7.56 -0.19
C PHE A 5 -3.53 -6.61 -0.69
N CYS A 6 -4.67 -6.59 0.00
CA CYS A 6 -5.74 -5.65 -0.25
C CYS A 6 -5.82 -4.63 0.89
N VAL A 7 -6.18 -3.40 0.54
CA VAL A 7 -6.60 -2.34 1.47
C VAL A 7 -7.99 -1.87 1.06
N VAL A 8 -8.65 -1.10 1.91
CA VAL A 8 -9.96 -0.52 1.60
C VAL A 8 -9.87 1.00 1.48
N ASP A 9 -10.65 1.57 0.57
CA ASP A 9 -10.89 3.01 0.55
C ASP A 9 -11.94 3.44 1.59
N GLU A 10 -12.24 4.74 1.70
CA GLU A 10 -13.23 5.23 2.68
C GLU A 10 -14.66 4.73 2.38
N THR A 11 -14.92 4.30 1.14
CA THR A 11 -16.20 3.72 0.71
C THR A 11 -16.26 2.21 0.90
N HIS A 12 -15.24 1.60 1.53
CA HIS A 12 -15.09 0.16 1.75
C HIS A 12 -14.93 -0.67 0.47
N HIS A 13 -14.48 -0.06 -0.64
CA HIS A 13 -14.07 -0.83 -1.81
C HIS A 13 -12.65 -1.35 -1.63
N GLU A 14 -12.43 -2.60 -2.05
CA GLU A 14 -11.11 -3.21 -2.04
C GLU A 14 -10.22 -2.63 -3.15
N LEU A 15 -9.01 -2.27 -2.75
CA LEU A 15 -7.91 -1.84 -3.61
C LEU A 15 -6.82 -2.90 -3.52
N GLN A 16 -6.37 -3.40 -4.67
CA GLN A 16 -5.25 -4.33 -4.72
C GLN A 16 -3.94 -3.56 -4.61
N VAL A 17 -3.03 -4.06 -3.79
CA VAL A 17 -1.71 -3.46 -3.56
C VAL A 17 -0.63 -4.46 -3.97
N LEU A 18 0.25 -4.02 -4.88
CA LEU A 18 1.54 -4.66 -5.14
C LEU A 18 2.60 -3.83 -4.45
N CYS A 19 3.18 -4.37 -3.37
CA CYS A 19 4.17 -3.67 -2.56
C CYS A 19 5.55 -4.30 -2.74
N GLU A 20 6.52 -3.50 -3.16
CA GLU A 20 7.94 -3.82 -3.13
C GLU A 20 8.49 -3.44 -1.75
N VAL A 21 9.28 -4.33 -1.17
CA VAL A 21 9.78 -4.22 0.21
C VAL A 21 11.28 -4.51 0.24
N ASP A 22 12.05 -3.58 0.77
CA ASP A 22 13.50 -3.66 0.94
C ASP A 22 13.86 -3.62 2.44
N ARG A 23 14.42 -4.73 2.93
CA ARG A 23 14.86 -4.84 4.32
C ARG A 23 16.19 -4.12 4.50
N LEU A 24 16.20 -3.14 5.41
CA LEU A 24 17.39 -2.38 5.81
C LEU A 24 17.76 -2.72 7.27
N PRO A 25 18.98 -2.40 7.73
CA PRO A 25 19.34 -2.57 9.13
C PRO A 25 18.42 -1.75 10.05
N GLY A 26 17.55 -2.42 10.80
CA GLY A 26 16.64 -1.82 11.78
C GLY A 26 15.36 -1.20 11.22
N ARG A 27 15.07 -1.34 9.93
CA ARG A 27 13.82 -0.86 9.31
C ARG A 27 13.54 -1.54 7.97
N VAL A 28 12.37 -1.29 7.43
CA VAL A 28 11.90 -1.79 6.14
C VAL A 28 11.46 -0.62 5.27
N ALA A 29 12.11 -0.42 4.13
CA ALA A 29 11.63 0.52 3.12
C ALA A 29 10.60 -0.18 2.24
N TRP A 30 9.55 0.51 1.83
CA TRP A 30 8.50 -0.06 1.00
C TRP A 30 8.01 0.92 -0.07
N ARG A 31 7.54 0.35 -1.19
CA ARG A 31 6.89 1.07 -2.30
C ARG A 31 5.66 0.28 -2.75
N ALA A 32 4.49 0.88 -2.61
CA ALA A 32 3.21 0.27 -2.91
C ALA A 32 2.60 0.87 -4.18
N HIS A 33 2.25 0.02 -5.13
CA HIS A 33 1.43 0.36 -6.28
C HIS A 33 0.00 -0.04 -6.01
N ILE A 34 -0.92 0.92 -6.05
CA ILE A 34 -2.34 0.74 -5.72
C ILE A 34 -3.17 0.62 -6.99
N TYR A 35 -4.02 -0.39 -7.03
CA TYR A 35 -4.87 -0.75 -8.15
C TYR A 35 -6.32 -0.84 -7.68
N GLY A 36 -7.13 0.16 -8.02
CA GLY A 36 -8.59 0.06 -7.93
C GLY A 36 -9.25 -0.52 -9.20
N SER A 37 -8.45 -0.80 -10.23
CA SER A 37 -8.82 -1.46 -11.48
C SER A 37 -7.55 -2.05 -12.12
N VAL A 38 -7.58 -2.46 -13.40
CA VAL A 38 -6.47 -3.19 -14.05
C VAL A 38 -5.18 -2.34 -14.23
N SER A 39 -5.23 -1.04 -13.97
CA SER A 39 -4.09 -0.11 -14.13
C SER A 39 -3.70 0.51 -12.79
N PRO A 40 -2.38 0.78 -12.55
CA PRO A 40 -1.95 1.42 -11.32
C PRO A 40 -2.53 2.83 -11.25
N GLN A 41 -3.19 3.13 -10.14
CA GLN A 41 -3.84 4.40 -9.91
C GLN A 41 -2.91 5.36 -9.18
N GLU A 42 -2.20 4.85 -8.18
CA GLU A 42 -1.33 5.64 -7.31
C GLU A 42 -0.08 4.83 -6.90
N GLU A 43 1.01 5.54 -6.61
CA GLU A 43 2.22 4.99 -6.01
C GLU A 43 2.46 5.65 -4.65
N LEU A 44 2.66 4.82 -3.63
CA LEU A 44 3.03 5.25 -2.29
C LEU A 44 4.39 4.67 -1.93
N SER A 45 5.14 5.34 -1.07
CA SER A 45 6.37 4.80 -0.51
C SER A 45 6.60 5.33 0.89
N GLY A 46 7.34 4.56 1.68
CA GLY A 46 7.63 4.91 3.06
C GLY A 46 8.59 3.93 3.72
N GLU A 47 8.69 4.05 5.04
CA GLU A 47 9.48 3.17 5.89
C GLU A 47 8.60 2.62 7.02
N ALA A 48 8.86 1.39 7.44
CA ALA A 48 8.20 0.71 8.54
C ALA A 48 9.24 0.05 9.45
N VAL A 49 8.86 -0.23 10.70
CA VAL A 49 9.73 -0.90 11.68
C VAL A 49 10.00 -2.36 11.32
N ASP A 50 9.02 -3.01 10.69
CA ASP A 50 9.05 -4.39 10.19
C ASP A 50 8.09 -4.55 9.00
N GLU A 51 8.09 -5.72 8.38
CA GLU A 51 7.27 -6.01 7.20
C GLU A 51 5.77 -6.17 7.54
N ASP A 52 5.46 -6.65 8.75
CA ASP A 52 4.07 -6.86 9.18
C ASP A 52 3.34 -5.52 9.36
N ALA A 53 4.07 -4.44 9.67
CA ALA A 53 3.54 -3.08 9.77
C ALA A 53 3.23 -2.43 8.40
N VAL A 54 3.82 -2.90 7.29
CA VAL A 54 3.71 -2.24 5.97
C VAL A 54 2.27 -2.12 5.51
N ALA A 55 1.46 -3.19 5.64
CA ALA A 55 0.06 -3.15 5.23
C ALA A 55 -0.76 -2.10 5.99
N GLY A 56 -0.49 -1.95 7.29
CA GLY A 56 -1.13 -0.92 8.12
C GLY A 56 -0.73 0.50 7.69
N HIS A 57 0.54 0.72 7.36
CA HIS A 57 1.01 2.01 6.84
C HIS A 57 0.38 2.35 5.49
N VAL A 58 0.30 1.40 4.56
CA VAL A 58 -0.34 1.62 3.26
C VAL A 58 -1.84 1.90 3.41
N GLN A 59 -2.54 1.17 4.28
CA GLN A 59 -3.95 1.42 4.59
C GLN A 59 -4.18 2.83 5.17
N ALA A 60 -3.29 3.30 6.05
CA ALA A 60 -3.38 4.64 6.61
C ALA A 60 -3.19 5.72 5.54
N GLU A 61 -2.19 5.58 4.66
CA GLU A 61 -1.94 6.53 3.57
C GLU A 61 -3.07 6.55 2.53
N VAL A 62 -3.69 5.40 2.23
CA VAL A 62 -4.85 5.30 1.34
C VAL A 62 -6.01 6.15 1.85
N LEU A 63 -6.29 6.08 3.15
CA LEU A 63 -7.36 6.85 3.77
C LEU A 63 -6.98 8.33 3.89
N ASP A 64 -5.78 8.64 4.36
CA ASP A 64 -5.30 10.01 4.55
C ASP A 64 -5.29 10.82 3.25
N ARG A 65 -4.90 10.18 2.14
CA ARG A 65 -4.85 10.81 0.81
C ARG A 65 -6.16 10.74 0.05
N GLY A 66 -7.17 10.02 0.56
CA GLY A 66 -8.43 9.79 -0.16
C GLY A 66 -8.21 9.08 -1.50
N ILE A 67 -7.54 7.94 -1.49
CA ILE A 67 -7.36 7.09 -2.66
C ILE A 67 -8.57 6.15 -2.76
N PHE A 68 -9.26 6.16 -3.90
CA PHE A 68 -10.51 5.42 -4.11
C PHE A 68 -10.47 4.54 -5.35
N ALA A 69 -11.26 3.47 -5.33
CA ALA A 69 -11.43 2.62 -6.49
C ALA A 69 -12.09 3.40 -7.64
N LYS A 70 -11.35 3.61 -8.74
CA LYS A 70 -11.95 4.16 -9.97
C LYS A 70 -12.83 3.09 -10.64
N SER A 71 -14.13 3.39 -10.75
CA SER A 71 -15.12 2.63 -11.52
C SER A 71 -14.90 2.73 -13.03
#